data_AF-A0A2N2KJ32-F1
#
_entry.id   AF-A0A2N2KJ32-F1
#
_cell.length_a   1.000
_cell.length_b   1.000
_cell.length_c   1.000
_cell.angle_alpha   90.00
_cell.angle_beta   90.00
_cell.angle_gamma   90.00
#
_symmetry.space_group_name_H-M   'P 1'
#
loop_
_entity.id
_entity.type
_entity.pdbx_description
1 polymer ?
#
loop_
_entity_poly.entity_id
_entity_poly.type
_entity_poly.pdbx_seq_one_letter_code
_entity_poly.pdbx_strand_id
1 'polypeptide(L)'
;MIAIFCTAQHGQREGLCPECRRLLDYVTKRLGKCPLRGNKPRCSKCPVHCYKPEMRERIRAVMKYSGPRMLYRHPVLTGKHYLTGK
;
A
#
# COMPACT_ATOMS: atom_id res chain seq x y z
N MET A 1 5.95 3.15 -1.97
CA MET A 1 5.69 2.70 -0.58
C MET A 1 6.57 1.55 -0.14
N ILE A 2 6.42 0.33 -0.68
CA ILE A 2 7.14 -0.85 -0.17
C ILE A 2 8.68 -0.66 -0.25
N ALA A 3 9.19 -0.02 -1.31
CA ALA A 3 10.60 0.32 -1.42
C ALA A 3 11.09 1.27 -0.32
N ILE A 4 10.32 2.31 0.03
CA ILE A 4 10.65 3.27 1.09
C ILE A 4 10.70 2.60 2.46
N PHE A 5 9.77 1.68 2.72
CA PHE A 5 9.80 0.87 3.93
C PHE A 5 11.02 -0.08 3.92
N CYS A 6 11.29 -0.74 2.80
CA CYS A 6 12.41 -1.67 2.66
C CYS A 6 13.77 -0.99 2.90
N THR A 7 13.98 0.20 2.31
CA THR A 7 15.22 0.97 2.47
C THR A 7 15.42 1.41 3.91
N ALA A 8 14.34 1.80 4.60
CA ALA A 8 14.44 2.36 5.93
C ALA A 8 14.45 1.32 7.06
N GLN A 9 13.72 0.20 6.90
CA GLN A 9 13.65 -0.86 7.90
C GLN A 9 14.73 -1.92 7.70
N HIS A 10 15.05 -2.27 6.46
CA HIS A 10 15.98 -3.37 6.13
C HIS A 10 17.31 -2.86 5.55
N GLY A 11 17.51 -1.54 5.45
CA GLY A 11 18.75 -0.94 4.96
C GLY A 11 19.04 -1.20 3.48
N GLN A 12 18.10 -1.78 2.72
CA GLN A 12 18.36 -2.18 1.34
C GLN A 12 18.34 -0.96 0.41
N ARG A 13 19.49 -0.61 -0.18
CA ARG A 13 19.66 0.60 -0.99
C ARG A 13 19.32 0.38 -2.47
N GLU A 14 19.46 -0.84 -2.96
CA GLU A 14 19.14 -1.21 -4.33
C GLU A 14 18.07 -2.30 -4.40
N GLY A 15 16.93 -1.95 -5.01
CA GLY A 15 15.80 -2.86 -5.19
C GLY A 15 15.00 -3.15 -3.92
N LEU A 16 14.24 -4.25 -3.95
CA LEU A 16 13.45 -4.75 -2.83
C LEU A 16 14.12 -5.98 -2.24
N CYS A 17 14.24 -6.04 -0.92
CA CYS A 17 14.63 -7.26 -0.23
C CYS A 17 13.63 -8.41 -0.54
N PRO A 18 14.05 -9.68 -0.38
CA PRO A 18 13.19 -10.83 -0.67
C PRO A 18 11.83 -10.79 0.04
N GLU A 19 11.79 -10.31 1.29
CA GLU A 19 10.55 -10.19 2.06
C GLU A 19 9.60 -9.13 1.48
N CYS A 20 10.12 -7.95 1.20
CA CYS A 20 9.35 -6.85 0.61
C CYS A 20 8.88 -7.19 -0.81
N ARG A 21 9.69 -7.94 -1.57
CA ARG A 21 9.32 -8.43 -2.90
C ARG A 21 8.19 -9.45 -2.82
N ARG A 22 8.27 -10.42 -1.89
CA ARG A 22 7.16 -11.37 -1.63
C ARG A 22 5.88 -10.65 -1.23
N LEU A 23 5.97 -9.60 -0.40
CA LEU A 23 4.82 -8.78 -0.02
C LEU A 23 4.21 -8.07 -1.24
N LEU A 24 5.05 -7.47 -2.09
CA LEU A 24 4.60 -6.82 -3.33
C LEU A 24 3.91 -7.82 -4.26
N ASP A 25 4.54 -8.96 -4.51
CA ASP A 25 3.99 -10.00 -5.39
C ASP A 25 2.66 -10.54 -4.85
N TYR A 26 2.56 -10.75 -3.54
CA TYR A 26 1.32 -11.16 -2.88
C TYR A 26 0.19 -10.15 -3.13
N VAL A 27 0.48 -8.87 -2.93
CA VAL A 27 -0.49 -7.77 -3.11
C VAL A 27 -0.93 -7.65 -4.56
N THR A 28 0.02 -7.68 -5.49
CA THR A 28 -0.25 -7.62 -6.94
C THR A 28 -1.11 -8.79 -7.38
N LYS A 29 -0.78 -10.02 -6.94
CA LYS A 29 -1.56 -11.23 -7.25
C LYS A 29 -2.98 -11.15 -6.69
N ARG A 30 -3.17 -10.60 -5.49
CA ARG A 30 -4.50 -10.41 -4.88
C ARG A 30 -5.30 -9.28 -5.54
N LEU A 31 -4.64 -8.20 -5.95
CA LEU A 31 -5.27 -7.11 -6.68
C LEU A 31 -5.76 -7.58 -8.06
N GLY A 32 -4.94 -8.33 -8.79
CA GLY A 32 -5.33 -8.89 -10.10
C GLY A 32 -6.49 -9.87 -10.02
N LYS A 33 -6.61 -10.61 -8.90
CA LYS A 33 -7.74 -11.52 -8.62
C LYS A 33 -8.90 -10.86 -7.88
N CYS A 34 -8.90 -9.54 -7.70
CA CYS A 34 -9.93 -8.88 -6.92
C CYS A 34 -11.25 -8.86 -7.69
N PRO A 35 -12.35 -9.41 -7.14
CA PRO A 35 -13.64 -9.44 -7.83
C PRO A 35 -14.22 -8.03 -8.03
N LEU A 36 -13.86 -7.10 -7.13
CA LEU A 36 -14.37 -5.73 -7.13
C LEU A 36 -13.67 -4.82 -8.16
N ARG A 37 -12.52 -5.23 -8.71
CA ARG A 37 -11.72 -4.53 -9.72
C ARG A 37 -11.74 -2.98 -9.57
N GLY A 38 -12.57 -2.30 -10.36
CA GLY A 38 -12.67 -0.83 -10.44
C GLY A 38 -13.53 -0.16 -9.36
N ASN A 39 -14.44 -0.89 -8.71
CA ASN A 39 -15.26 -0.38 -7.60
C ASN A 39 -14.67 -0.73 -6.22
N LYS A 40 -13.37 -0.96 -6.16
CA LYS A 40 -12.70 -1.42 -4.95
C LYS A 40 -12.62 -0.29 -3.93
N PRO A 41 -13.35 -0.36 -2.79
CA PRO A 41 -13.13 0.58 -1.70
C PRO A 41 -11.75 0.33 -1.07
N ARG A 42 -11.29 1.26 -0.23
CA ARG A 42 -10.05 1.08 0.55
C ARG A 42 -10.04 -0.30 1.21
N CYS A 43 -8.88 -0.98 1.22
CA CYS A 43 -8.75 -2.34 1.79
C CYS A 43 -9.24 -2.45 3.25
N SER A 44 -9.27 -1.34 4.00
CA SER A 44 -9.86 -1.26 5.33
C SER A 44 -11.38 -1.42 5.35
N LYS A 45 -12.09 -0.94 4.33
CA LYS A 45 -13.56 -0.97 4.16
C LYS A 45 -14.02 -1.99 3.11
N CYS A 46 -13.14 -2.90 2.68
CA CYS A 46 -13.46 -3.88 1.65
C CYS A 46 -14.39 -4.96 2.23
N PRO A 47 -15.55 -5.25 1.59
CA PRO A 47 -16.49 -6.27 2.07
C PRO A 47 -15.91 -7.68 1.99
N VAL A 48 -14.99 -7.92 1.05
CA VAL A 48 -14.28 -9.19 0.90
C VAL A 48 -12.87 -9.06 1.48
N HIS A 49 -12.63 -9.69 2.64
CA HIS A 49 -11.32 -9.75 3.27
C HIS A 49 -10.45 -10.82 2.61
N CYS A 50 -9.80 -10.44 1.50
CA CYS A 50 -8.98 -11.32 0.68
C CYS A 50 -7.51 -11.48 1.16
N TYR A 51 -7.08 -10.72 2.16
CA TYR A 51 -5.70 -10.74 2.68
C TYR A 51 -5.63 -11.62 3.92
N LYS A 52 -4.56 -12.42 4.01
CA LYS A 52 -4.22 -13.09 5.28
C LYS A 52 -4.02 -12.04 6.38
N PRO A 53 -4.47 -12.29 7.62
CA PRO A 53 -4.36 -11.33 8.72
C PRO A 53 -2.92 -10.84 8.92
N GLU A 54 -1.95 -11.75 8.95
CA GLU A 54 -0.52 -11.44 9.06
C GLU A 54 -0.01 -10.52 7.93
N MET A 55 -0.39 -10.81 6.69
CA MET A 55 -0.01 -9.99 5.52
C MET A 55 -0.69 -8.61 5.54
N ARG A 56 -1.91 -8.55 6.10
CA ARG A 56 -2.66 -7.30 6.28
C ARG A 56 -2.00 -6.41 7.34
N GLU A 57 -1.47 -6.98 8.40
CA GLU A 57 -0.73 -6.23 9.42
C GLU A 57 0.59 -5.72 8.87
N ARG A 58 1.36 -6.57 8.18
CA ARG A 58 2.57 -6.16 7.48
C ARG A 58 2.32 -5.00 6.53
N ILE A 59 1.29 -5.08 5.69
CA ILE A 59 1.01 -3.98 4.75
C ILE A 59 0.50 -2.73 5.46
N ARG A 60 -0.25 -2.86 6.56
CA ARG A 60 -0.61 -1.71 7.40
C ARG A 60 0.62 -1.02 7.98
N ALA A 61 1.59 -1.78 8.46
CA ALA A 61 2.85 -1.22 8.96
C ALA A 61 3.61 -0.47 7.84
N VAL A 62 3.73 -1.09 6.66
CA VAL A 62 4.32 -0.45 5.47
C VAL A 62 3.58 0.84 5.11
N MET A 63 2.24 0.81 5.09
CA MET A 63 1.40 1.97 4.76
C MET A 63 1.48 3.06 5.83
N LYS A 64 1.52 2.72 7.12
CA LYS A 64 1.67 3.67 8.23
C LYS A 64 3.03 4.37 8.15
N TYR A 65 4.07 3.64 7.78
CA TYR A 65 5.42 4.18 7.66
C TYR A 65 5.65 4.97 6.36
N SER A 66 5.12 4.46 5.24
CA SER A 66 5.34 5.03 3.91
C SER A 66 4.30 6.06 3.51
N GLY A 67 3.10 6.01 4.08
CA GLY A 67 1.96 6.87 3.78
C GLY A 67 2.25 8.36 3.95
N PRO A 68 2.66 8.83 5.15
CA PRO A 68 3.03 10.24 5.33
C PRO A 68 4.19 10.64 4.41
N ARG A 69 5.17 9.76 4.19
CA ARG A 69 6.31 10.02 3.29
C ARG A 69 5.95 10.08 1.80
N MET A 70 4.89 9.40 1.36
CA MET A 70 4.35 9.53 0.00
C MET A 70 3.49 10.78 -0.16
N LEU A 71 2.79 11.21 0.90
CA LEU A 71 2.01 12.45 0.93
C LEU A 71 2.90 13.68 0.67
N TYR A 72 4.12 13.68 1.22
CA TYR A 72 5.13 14.73 0.97
C TYR A 72 5.59 14.83 -0.49
N ARG A 73 5.41 13.78 -1.32
CA ARG A 73 5.92 13.72 -2.70
C ARG A 73 4.87 14.08 -3.76
N HIS A 74 3.58 14.03 -3.42
CA HIS A 74 2.48 14.45 -4.29
C HIS A 74 1.47 15.36 -3.56
N PRO A 75 1.88 16.57 -3.12
CA PRO A 75 1.01 17.50 -2.38
C PRO A 75 -0.24 17.96 -3.19
N VAL A 76 -0.17 17.94 -4.52
CA VAL A 76 -1.22 18.46 -5.41
C VAL A 76 -2.47 17.57 -5.44
N LEU A 77 -2.33 16.24 -5.27
CA LEU A 77 -3.48 15.32 -5.24
C LEU A 77 -4.29 15.44 -3.95
N THR A 78 -3.64 15.83 -2.84
CA THR A 78 -4.29 16.07 -1.55
C THR A 78 -5.11 17.36 -1.56
N GLY A 79 -4.64 18.42 -2.22
CA GLY A 79 -5.39 19.68 -2.35
C GLY A 79 -6.69 19.54 -3.14
N LYS A 80 -6.68 18.77 -4.24
CA LYS A 80 -7.89 18.58 -5.07
C LYS A 80 -8.98 17.76 -4.37
N HIS A 81 -8.59 16.82 -3.50
CA HIS A 81 -9.54 16.03 -2.70
C HIS A 81 -10.21 16.84 -1.59
N TYR A 82 -9.54 17.87 -1.05
CA TYR A 82 -10.10 18.73 -0.01
C TYR A 82 -10.95 19.88 -0.57
N LEU A 83 -10.64 20.35 -1.79
CA LEU A 83 -11.42 21.41 -2.46
C LEU A 83 -12.62 20.87 -3.27
N THR A 84 -12.62 19.60 -3.66
CA THR A 84 -13.76 18.98 -4.35
C THR A 84 -14.59 18.21 -3.34
N GLY A 85 -15.25 18.95 -2.44
CA GLY A 85 -16.32 18.40 -1.62
C GLY A 85 -17.48 17.95 -2.52
N LYS A 86 -17.65 16.63 -2.64
CA LYS A 86 -18.93 15.93 -2.80
C LYS A 86 -18.74 14.45 -2.46
#